data_AF-A0A7K2NU18-F1
#
_entry.id   AF-A0A7K2NU18-F1
#
_cell.length_a   1.000
_cell.length_b   1.000
_cell.length_c   1.000
_cell.angle_alpha   90.00
_cell.angle_beta   90.00
_cell.angle_gamma   90.00
#
_symmetry.space_group_name_H-M   'P 1'
#
loop_
_entity.id
_entity.type
_entity.pdbx_description
1 polymer ?
#
loop_
_entity_poly.entity_id
_entity_poly.type
_entity_poly.pdbx_seq_one_letter_code
_entity_poly.pdbx_strand_id
1 'polypeptide(L)'
;MATDVTRTSYDPARRYTGVVVQQGRISLDAEANEQSAITAGERLEALVDVVGPAGTPDGGYALSAGPSAGFDLTVGPGTMYVGGVRVGLDAPVQYSDQPDWLDAYGDPRFTPVPERDPEREHVFLELTEYPVTATEDPMLRDPALGGVDGAARLRIVQRVRRLSVLAGRCADALDATTRAWADEGLVFR
;
A
#
# COMPACT_ATOMS: atom_id res chain seq x y z
N MET A 1 4.70 0.20 -14.97
CA MET A 1 4.38 0.74 -16.30
C MET A 1 3.53 1.99 -16.09
N ALA A 2 3.73 3.10 -16.81
CA ALA A 2 2.87 4.28 -16.62
C ALA A 2 1.52 4.03 -17.33
N THR A 3 0.41 4.09 -16.58
CA THR A 3 -0.93 4.06 -17.17
C THR A 3 -1.26 5.45 -17.68
N ASP A 4 -1.67 5.55 -18.96
CA ASP A 4 -2.24 6.78 -19.48
C ASP A 4 -3.69 6.88 -19.00
N VAL A 5 -3.94 7.83 -18.10
CA VAL A 5 -5.23 8.01 -17.45
C VAL A 5 -5.77 9.38 -17.83
N THR A 6 -7.04 9.44 -18.18
CA THR A 6 -7.71 10.72 -18.41
C THR A 6 -7.73 11.58 -17.15
N ARG A 7 -7.89 12.88 -17.35
CA ARG A 7 -7.75 13.88 -16.29
C ARG A 7 -8.61 13.53 -15.07
N THR A 8 -7.95 13.40 -13.92
CA THR A 8 -8.62 13.34 -12.61
C THR A 8 -8.51 14.71 -11.94
N SER A 9 -9.64 15.38 -11.70
CA SER A 9 -9.69 16.73 -11.09
C SER A 9 -10.00 16.73 -9.60
N TYR A 10 -10.02 15.55 -8.98
CA TYR A 10 -10.25 15.39 -7.55
C TYR A 10 -9.28 16.24 -6.73
N ASP A 11 -9.84 17.06 -5.85
CA ASP A 11 -9.12 17.95 -4.95
C ASP A 11 -9.84 17.92 -3.58
N PRO A 12 -9.23 17.31 -2.54
CA PRO A 12 -9.87 17.21 -1.23
C PRO A 12 -10.16 18.58 -0.61
N ALA A 13 -9.44 19.64 -0.99
CA ALA A 13 -9.69 20.98 -0.48
C ALA A 13 -11.04 21.56 -0.96
N ARG A 14 -11.58 21.06 -2.08
CA ARG A 14 -12.87 21.50 -2.64
C ARG A 14 -14.08 20.84 -1.98
N ARG A 15 -13.88 19.75 -1.23
CA ARG A 15 -14.95 19.05 -0.49
C ARG A 15 -16.14 18.64 -1.36
N TYR A 16 -15.88 18.19 -2.59
CA TYR A 16 -16.91 17.55 -3.40
C TYR A 16 -17.16 16.14 -2.88
N THR A 17 -18.43 15.79 -2.71
CA THR A 17 -18.86 14.48 -2.19
C THR A 17 -19.42 13.55 -3.28
N GLY A 18 -19.35 13.97 -4.55
CA GLY A 18 -19.76 13.16 -5.69
C GLY A 18 -19.92 13.96 -6.99
N VAL A 19 -20.24 13.24 -8.05
CA VAL A 19 -20.46 13.73 -9.41
C VAL A 19 -21.92 13.49 -9.80
N VAL A 20 -22.55 14.51 -10.38
CA VAL A 20 -23.96 14.47 -10.79
C VAL A 20 -24.08 14.58 -12.30
N VAL A 21 -24.62 13.55 -12.94
CA VAL A 21 -24.87 13.53 -14.39
C VAL A 21 -26.02 14.49 -14.72
N GLN A 22 -25.84 15.29 -15.77
CA GLN A 22 -26.83 16.27 -16.22
C GLN A 22 -27.50 15.84 -17.52
N GLN A 23 -28.82 16.02 -17.60
CA GLN A 23 -29.58 15.72 -18.81
C GLN A 23 -29.04 16.51 -20.01
N GLY A 24 -28.88 15.82 -21.14
CA GLY A 24 -28.44 16.41 -22.41
C GLY A 24 -26.93 16.67 -22.51
N ARG A 25 -26.12 16.25 -21.53
CA ARG A 25 -24.66 16.30 -21.60
C ARG A 25 -24.06 14.93 -21.95
N ILE A 26 -22.85 14.97 -22.52
CA ILE A 26 -22.05 13.78 -22.85
C ILE A 26 -21.36 13.31 -21.58
N SER A 27 -21.41 12.01 -21.31
CA SER A 27 -20.65 11.39 -20.23
C SER A 27 -19.17 11.31 -20.60
N LEU A 28 -18.31 11.73 -19.68
CA LEU A 28 -16.86 11.61 -19.81
C LEU A 28 -16.34 10.57 -18.81
N ASP A 29 -15.29 9.87 -19.21
CA ASP A 29 -14.54 8.97 -18.35
C ASP A 29 -13.86 9.71 -17.18
N ALA A 30 -13.43 10.96 -17.40
CA ALA A 30 -12.91 11.84 -16.36
C ALA A 30 -13.88 12.01 -15.16
N GLU A 31 -15.18 12.06 -15.42
CA GLU A 31 -16.21 12.21 -14.38
C GLU A 31 -16.40 10.91 -13.58
N ALA A 32 -16.29 9.75 -14.25
CA ALA A 32 -16.31 8.45 -13.58
C ALA A 32 -15.05 8.23 -12.71
N ASN A 33 -13.88 8.65 -13.21
CA ASN A 33 -12.63 8.61 -12.47
C ASN A 33 -12.69 9.55 -11.24
N GLU A 34 -13.22 10.77 -11.41
CA GLU A 34 -13.39 11.72 -10.30
C GLU A 34 -14.37 11.19 -9.23
N GLN A 35 -15.51 10.62 -9.63
CA GLN A 35 -16.42 9.98 -8.67
C GLN A 35 -15.73 8.85 -7.89
N SER A 36 -14.91 8.03 -8.55
CA SER A 36 -14.18 6.94 -7.90
C SER A 36 -13.14 7.46 -6.91
N ALA A 37 -12.41 8.52 -7.28
CA ALA A 37 -11.45 9.18 -6.42
C ALA A 37 -12.09 9.83 -5.19
N ILE A 38 -13.24 10.49 -5.35
CA ILE A 38 -14.01 11.08 -4.24
C ILE A 38 -14.42 9.99 -3.24
N THR A 39 -15.05 8.91 -3.73
CA THR A 39 -15.50 7.81 -2.87
C THR A 39 -14.32 7.15 -2.14
N ALA A 40 -13.18 6.99 -2.81
CA ALA A 40 -11.98 6.44 -2.19
C ALA A 40 -11.42 7.38 -1.11
N GLY A 41 -11.30 8.68 -1.39
CA GLY A 41 -10.80 9.68 -0.45
C GLY A 41 -11.66 9.77 0.81
N GLU A 42 -12.98 9.90 0.67
CA GLU A 42 -13.90 9.94 1.82
C GLU A 42 -13.81 8.67 2.67
N ARG A 43 -13.69 7.50 2.03
CA ARG A 43 -13.52 6.23 2.74
C ARG A 43 -12.21 6.19 3.53
N LEU A 44 -11.11 6.65 2.95
CA LEU A 44 -9.80 6.67 3.62
C LEU A 44 -9.82 7.62 4.81
N GLU A 45 -10.33 8.84 4.64
CA GLU A 45 -10.46 9.83 5.72
C GLU A 45 -11.31 9.30 6.87
N ALA A 46 -12.50 8.74 6.57
CA ALA A 46 -13.37 8.16 7.58
C ALA A 46 -12.71 6.99 8.34
N LEU A 47 -11.92 6.16 7.66
CA LEU A 47 -11.20 5.06 8.30
C LEU A 47 -10.04 5.54 9.18
N VAL A 48 -9.33 6.60 8.77
CA VAL A 48 -8.31 7.24 9.62
C VAL A 48 -8.95 7.82 10.87
N ASP A 49 -10.10 8.49 10.76
CA ASP A 49 -10.79 9.07 11.91
C ASP A 49 -11.29 8.02 12.91
N VAL A 50 -11.72 6.84 12.42
CA VAL A 50 -12.27 5.77 13.26
C VAL A 50 -11.19 4.84 13.82
N VAL A 51 -10.20 4.45 13.01
CA VAL A 51 -9.17 3.46 13.38
C VAL A 51 -7.89 4.15 13.90
N GLY A 52 -7.61 5.36 13.44
CA GLY A 52 -6.33 6.03 13.62
C GLY A 52 -5.36 5.79 12.45
N PRO A 53 -4.11 6.27 12.58
CA PRO A 53 -3.10 6.18 11.51
C PRO A 53 -2.69 4.73 11.19
N ALA A 54 -2.69 3.85 12.18
CA ALA A 54 -2.48 2.42 11.99
C ALA A 54 -3.21 1.60 13.04
N GLY A 55 -3.78 0.46 12.65
CA GLY A 55 -4.48 -0.43 13.58
C GLY A 55 -4.81 -1.80 13.01
N THR A 56 -5.02 -2.78 13.88
CA THR A 56 -5.45 -4.14 13.51
C THR A 56 -6.65 -4.55 14.37
N PRO A 57 -7.74 -5.09 13.78
CA PRO A 57 -8.89 -5.58 14.53
C PRO A 57 -8.70 -6.99 15.11
N ASP A 58 -7.80 -7.79 14.55
CA ASP A 58 -7.64 -9.22 14.83
C ASP A 58 -6.23 -9.58 15.32
N GLY A 59 -5.34 -8.60 15.51
CA GLY A 59 -3.94 -8.83 15.84
C GLY A 59 -3.11 -9.30 14.64
N GLY A 60 -3.64 -9.13 13.42
CA GLY A 60 -2.93 -9.41 12.18
C GLY A 60 -1.64 -8.62 12.03
N TYR A 61 -0.74 -9.15 11.19
CA TYR A 61 0.61 -8.59 10.96
C TYR A 61 1.50 -8.57 12.21
N ALA A 62 1.16 -9.35 13.24
CA ALA A 62 2.03 -9.54 14.39
C ALA A 62 3.37 -10.16 13.96
N LEU A 63 4.47 -9.59 14.47
CA LEU A 63 5.82 -10.07 14.20
C LEU A 63 6.19 -11.16 15.20
N SER A 64 6.80 -12.23 14.69
CA SER A 64 7.38 -13.30 15.49
C SER A 64 8.74 -13.71 14.93
N ALA A 65 9.57 -14.34 15.76
CA ALA A 65 10.84 -14.87 15.28
C ALA A 65 10.60 -15.94 14.20
N GLY A 66 11.38 -15.86 13.12
CA GLY A 66 11.34 -16.81 12.01
C GLY A 66 11.65 -18.25 12.43
N PRO A 67 11.23 -19.25 11.63
CA PRO A 67 11.53 -20.66 11.89
C PRO A 67 12.99 -21.04 11.58
N SER A 68 13.71 -20.20 10.83
CA SER A 68 15.11 -20.43 10.46
C SER A 68 16.05 -19.98 11.59
N ALA A 69 17.20 -20.64 11.71
CA ALA A 69 18.28 -20.20 12.60
C ALA A 69 18.91 -18.91 12.03
N GLY A 70 18.26 -17.78 12.24
CA GLY A 70 18.65 -16.47 11.74
C GLY A 70 17.70 -15.39 12.24
N PHE A 71 18.09 -14.12 12.12
CA PHE A 71 17.28 -12.97 12.55
C PHE A 71 16.18 -12.65 11.53
N ASP A 72 15.56 -13.68 10.93
CA ASP A 72 14.43 -13.53 10.03
C ASP A 72 13.13 -13.39 10.83
N LEU A 73 12.16 -12.70 10.24
CA LEU A 73 10.89 -12.37 10.89
C LEU A 73 9.74 -13.06 10.15
N THR A 74 8.82 -13.64 10.93
CA THR A 74 7.53 -14.11 10.41
C THR A 74 6.46 -13.07 10.72
N VAL A 75 5.77 -12.63 9.67
CA VAL A 75 4.60 -11.76 9.74
C VAL A 75 3.35 -12.63 9.78
N GLY A 76 2.57 -12.52 10.86
CA GLY A 76 1.35 -13.29 11.06
C GLY A 76 0.20 -12.87 10.13
N PRO A 77 -0.71 -13.80 9.77
CA PRO A 77 -1.89 -13.49 8.97
C PRO A 77 -2.88 -12.61 9.74
N GLY A 78 -3.79 -11.95 9.01
CA GLY A 78 -4.87 -11.13 9.57
C GLY A 78 -5.08 -9.84 8.80
N THR A 79 -5.72 -8.86 9.43
CA THR A 79 -6.08 -7.57 8.82
C THR A 79 -5.28 -6.43 9.45
N MET A 80 -4.84 -5.47 8.63
CA MET A 80 -4.28 -4.22 9.11
C MET A 80 -4.84 -3.03 8.32
N TYR A 81 -4.98 -1.91 9.01
CA TYR A 81 -5.30 -0.60 8.43
C TYR A 81 -4.08 0.29 8.60
N VAL A 82 -3.65 0.94 7.51
CA VAL A 82 -2.54 1.91 7.51
C VAL A 82 -2.96 3.11 6.68
N GLY A 83 -3.01 4.31 7.26
CA GLY A 83 -3.48 5.52 6.58
C GLY A 83 -4.88 5.37 5.98
N GLY A 84 -5.76 4.61 6.64
CA GLY A 84 -7.11 4.27 6.14
C GLY A 84 -7.15 3.14 5.10
N VAL A 85 -6.02 2.71 4.54
CA VAL A 85 -5.94 1.60 3.59
C VAL A 85 -6.05 0.28 4.33
N ARG A 86 -7.05 -0.53 3.99
CA ARG A 86 -7.23 -1.88 4.55
C ARG A 86 -6.45 -2.89 3.72
N VAL A 87 -5.56 -3.64 4.36
CA VAL A 87 -4.84 -4.78 3.78
C VAL A 87 -5.06 -6.04 4.59
N GLY A 88 -4.87 -7.18 3.94
CA GLY A 88 -5.04 -8.50 4.55
C GLY A 88 -3.92 -9.43 4.14
N LEU A 89 -3.62 -10.36 5.04
CA LEU A 89 -2.68 -11.43 4.83
C LEU A 89 -3.33 -12.76 5.20
N ASP A 90 -3.47 -13.66 4.22
CA ASP A 90 -4.21 -14.93 4.41
C ASP A 90 -3.37 -16.02 5.09
N ALA A 91 -2.04 -15.96 4.95
CA ALA A 91 -1.10 -16.93 5.48
C ALA A 91 0.15 -16.21 6.03
N PRO A 92 0.85 -16.78 7.02
CA PRO A 92 2.08 -16.19 7.52
C PRO A 92 3.13 -16.06 6.40
N VAL A 93 3.82 -14.92 6.38
CA VAL A 93 4.86 -14.61 5.38
C VAL A 93 6.19 -14.36 6.08
N GLN A 94 7.28 -14.91 5.53
CA GLN A 94 8.62 -14.60 5.99
C GLN A 94 9.08 -13.28 5.38
N TYR A 95 9.81 -12.47 6.15
CA TYR A 95 10.33 -11.20 5.66
C TYR A 95 11.24 -11.38 4.42
N SER A 96 12.01 -12.47 4.38
CA SER A 96 12.88 -12.81 3.25
C SER A 96 12.15 -13.34 2.00
N ASP A 97 10.90 -13.75 2.13
CA ASP A 97 10.10 -14.41 1.08
C ASP A 97 8.70 -13.76 0.97
N GLN A 98 8.71 -12.47 0.63
CA GLN A 98 7.47 -11.69 0.47
C GLN A 98 6.90 -11.87 -0.95
N PRO A 99 5.63 -12.30 -1.10
CA PRO A 99 5.07 -12.69 -2.40
C PRO A 99 5.01 -11.54 -3.42
N ASP A 100 4.81 -10.31 -2.95
CA ASP A 100 4.71 -9.11 -3.79
C ASP A 100 6.08 -8.41 -4.01
N TRP A 101 7.18 -9.04 -3.61
CA TRP A 101 8.55 -8.52 -3.75
C TRP A 101 9.52 -9.53 -4.36
N LEU A 102 9.18 -10.01 -5.56
CA LEU A 102 9.95 -11.02 -6.32
C LEU A 102 11.42 -10.68 -6.54
N ASP A 103 11.77 -9.39 -6.63
CA ASP A 103 13.11 -8.88 -6.89
C ASP A 103 13.77 -8.23 -5.66
N ALA A 104 13.35 -8.61 -4.45
CA ALA A 104 13.79 -8.02 -3.19
C ALA A 104 15.32 -7.84 -3.09
N TYR A 105 16.10 -8.88 -3.39
CA TYR A 105 17.57 -8.82 -3.30
C TYR A 105 18.24 -7.82 -4.26
N GLY A 106 17.54 -7.36 -5.30
CA GLY A 106 18.01 -6.32 -6.22
C GLY A 106 17.50 -4.91 -5.90
N ASP A 107 16.51 -4.78 -5.02
CA ASP A 107 15.91 -3.50 -4.64
C ASP A 107 16.71 -2.85 -3.49
N PRO A 108 17.27 -1.63 -3.67
CA PRO A 108 18.00 -0.93 -2.61
C PRO A 108 17.20 -0.69 -1.31
N ARG A 109 15.87 -0.79 -1.36
CA ARG A 109 14.99 -0.63 -0.20
C ARG A 109 14.85 -1.90 0.64
N PHE A 110 15.31 -3.05 0.14
CA PHE A 110 15.33 -4.31 0.86
C PHE A 110 16.58 -4.41 1.72
N THR A 111 16.39 -4.65 3.01
CA THR A 111 17.49 -4.91 3.96
C THR A 111 17.67 -6.42 4.07
N PRO A 112 18.83 -7.00 3.72
CA PRO A 112 19.07 -8.43 3.90
C PRO A 112 18.87 -8.89 5.33
N VAL A 113 18.46 -10.15 5.53
CA VAL A 113 18.32 -10.74 6.87
C VAL A 113 19.67 -10.63 7.61
N PRO A 114 19.71 -10.03 8.81
CA PRO A 114 20.96 -9.88 9.55
C PRO A 114 21.57 -11.26 9.89
N GLU A 115 22.89 -11.38 9.74
CA GLU A 115 23.66 -12.55 10.19
C GLU A 115 23.93 -12.52 11.71
N ARG A 116 23.79 -11.35 12.33
CA ARG A 116 24.04 -11.08 13.75
C ARG A 116 22.88 -10.30 14.33
N ASP A 117 22.79 -10.27 15.66
CA ASP A 117 21.75 -9.54 16.37
C ASP A 117 21.75 -8.08 15.92
N PRO A 118 20.64 -7.58 15.32
CA PRO A 118 20.55 -6.19 14.90
C PRO A 118 20.46 -5.22 16.09
N GLU A 119 20.40 -5.71 17.33
CA GLU A 119 20.18 -5.00 18.61
C GLU A 119 18.85 -4.24 18.67
N ARG A 120 18.64 -3.32 17.72
CA ARG A 120 17.47 -2.46 17.61
C ARG A 120 17.12 -2.24 16.15
N GLU A 121 15.91 -2.62 15.80
CA GLU A 121 15.36 -2.42 14.47
C GLU A 121 13.95 -1.82 14.53
N HIS A 122 13.63 -1.05 13.50
CA HIS A 122 12.30 -0.57 13.21
C HIS A 122 11.75 -1.36 12.03
N VAL A 123 10.65 -2.06 12.27
CA VAL A 123 9.94 -2.85 11.26
C VAL A 123 8.62 -2.17 10.99
N PHE A 124 8.34 -1.90 9.72
CA PHE A 124 7.14 -1.20 9.30
C PHE A 124 6.57 -1.78 8.02
N LEU A 125 5.28 -1.51 7.80
CA LEU A 125 4.55 -1.90 6.61
C LEU A 125 4.48 -0.72 5.64
N GLU A 126 5.07 -0.89 4.46
CA GLU A 126 4.98 0.04 3.34
C GLU A 126 3.86 -0.43 2.42
N LEU A 127 2.88 0.44 2.17
CA LEU A 127 1.80 0.22 1.22
C LEU A 127 1.98 1.13 0.03
N THR A 128 2.05 0.55 -1.17
CA THR A 128 2.16 1.30 -2.43
C THR A 128 1.00 0.94 -3.33
N GLU A 129 0.32 1.94 -3.88
CA GLU A 129 -0.68 1.72 -4.92
C GLU A 129 -0.01 1.62 -6.29
N TYR A 130 -0.35 0.57 -7.03
CA TYR A 130 0.22 0.26 -8.34
C TYR A 130 -0.89 -0.04 -9.36
N PRO A 131 -0.90 0.61 -10.53
CA PRO A 131 -1.86 0.31 -11.57
C PRO A 131 -1.46 -0.96 -12.34
N VAL A 132 -2.40 -1.88 -12.50
CA VAL A 132 -2.26 -3.17 -13.19
C VAL A 132 -3.08 -3.14 -14.47
N THR A 133 -2.45 -3.48 -15.59
CA THR A 133 -3.12 -3.56 -16.91
C THR A 133 -3.20 -4.99 -17.42
N ALA A 134 -3.86 -5.20 -18.57
CA ALA A 134 -3.97 -6.52 -19.19
C ALA A 134 -2.63 -7.15 -19.65
N THR A 135 -1.54 -6.38 -19.63
CA THR A 135 -0.19 -6.90 -19.87
C THR A 135 0.32 -7.71 -18.67
N GLU A 136 -0.02 -7.27 -17.46
CA GLU A 136 0.40 -7.91 -16.22
C GLU A 136 -0.62 -8.97 -15.77
N ASP A 137 -1.91 -8.69 -15.94
CA ASP A 137 -2.99 -9.64 -15.66
C ASP A 137 -3.87 -9.88 -16.91
N PRO A 138 -3.66 -10.98 -17.65
CA PRO A 138 -4.44 -11.29 -18.84
C PRO A 138 -5.94 -11.44 -18.60
N MET A 139 -6.38 -11.66 -17.35
CA MET A 139 -7.81 -11.78 -17.02
C MET A 139 -8.56 -10.45 -17.14
N LEU A 140 -7.85 -9.32 -17.22
CA LEU A 140 -8.47 -8.00 -17.40
C LEU A 140 -8.98 -7.76 -18.83
N ARG A 141 -8.61 -8.60 -19.79
CA ARG A 141 -9.11 -8.52 -21.17
C ARG A 141 -10.56 -8.98 -21.25
N ASP A 142 -11.40 -8.22 -21.93
CA ASP A 142 -12.79 -8.60 -22.18
C ASP A 142 -12.87 -9.65 -23.31
N PRO A 143 -13.22 -10.91 -23.03
CA PRO A 143 -13.28 -11.95 -24.07
C PRO A 143 -14.40 -11.71 -25.08
N ALA A 144 -15.49 -11.05 -24.69
CA ALA A 144 -16.63 -10.77 -25.56
C ALA A 144 -16.34 -9.65 -26.55
N LEU A 145 -15.41 -8.76 -26.24
CA LEU A 145 -14.98 -7.65 -27.10
C LEU A 145 -13.65 -7.94 -27.83
N GLY A 146 -13.29 -9.21 -28.00
CA GLY A 146 -12.08 -9.60 -28.74
C GLY A 146 -10.77 -9.38 -27.96
N GLY A 147 -10.84 -9.32 -26.64
CA GLY A 147 -9.67 -9.20 -25.76
C GLY A 147 -9.20 -7.77 -25.52
N VAL A 148 -10.07 -6.77 -25.68
CA VAL A 148 -9.76 -5.36 -25.43
C VAL A 148 -9.44 -5.15 -23.95
N ASP A 149 -8.40 -4.34 -23.68
CA ASP A 149 -8.08 -3.80 -22.36
C ASP A 149 -8.78 -2.45 -22.20
N GLY A 150 -9.81 -2.40 -21.35
CA GLY A 150 -10.65 -1.21 -21.20
C GLY A 150 -10.18 -0.23 -20.13
N ALA A 151 -9.52 -0.71 -19.08
CA ALA A 151 -9.07 0.12 -17.96
C ALA A 151 -8.06 -0.65 -17.10
N ALA A 152 -7.18 0.08 -16.40
CA ALA A 152 -6.31 -0.49 -15.38
C ALA A 152 -7.09 -0.81 -14.08
N ARG A 153 -6.48 -1.58 -13.18
CA ARG A 153 -6.93 -1.77 -11.79
C ARG A 153 -5.88 -1.24 -10.83
N LEU A 154 -6.30 -0.61 -9.75
CA LEU A 154 -5.40 -0.22 -8.68
C LEU A 154 -5.22 -1.42 -7.74
N ARG A 155 -3.98 -1.83 -7.52
CA ARG A 155 -3.60 -2.88 -6.57
C ARG A 155 -2.71 -2.27 -5.50
N ILE A 156 -3.00 -2.58 -4.24
CA ILE A 156 -2.10 -2.26 -3.14
C ILE A 156 -1.04 -3.37 -3.07
N VAL A 157 0.22 -2.97 -3.21
CA VAL A 157 1.40 -3.78 -2.96
C VAL A 157 1.81 -3.54 -1.50
N GLN A 158 1.95 -4.61 -0.74
CA GLN A 158 2.38 -4.56 0.65
C GLN A 158 3.82 -5.06 0.79
N ARG A 159 4.65 -4.31 1.51
CA ARG A 159 6.05 -4.64 1.75
C ARG A 159 6.41 -4.39 3.20
N VAL A 160 6.86 -5.42 3.90
CA VAL A 160 7.46 -5.29 5.22
C VAL A 160 8.91 -4.88 5.02
N ARG A 161 9.31 -3.79 5.66
CA ARG A 161 10.68 -3.25 5.59
C ARG A 161 11.30 -3.21 6.98
N ARG A 162 12.62 -3.37 7.01
CA ARG A 162 13.45 -3.34 8.22
C ARG A 162 14.49 -2.25 8.10
N LEU A 163 14.67 -1.48 9.16
CA LEU A 163 15.73 -0.49 9.29
C LEU A 163 16.39 -0.62 10.66
N SER A 164 17.71 -0.66 10.69
CA SER A 164 18.46 -0.55 11.94
C SER A 164 18.29 0.85 12.53
N VAL A 165 18.00 0.94 13.82
CA VAL A 165 17.79 2.22 14.50
C VAL A 165 18.55 2.25 15.82
N LEU A 166 19.07 3.43 16.18
CA LEU A 166 19.72 3.62 17.49
C LEU A 166 18.72 3.98 18.60
N ALA A 167 17.52 4.41 18.21
CA ALA A 167 16.46 4.86 19.10
C ALA A 167 16.02 3.75 20.07
N GLY A 168 15.86 4.10 21.34
CA GLY A 168 15.42 3.17 22.40
C GLY A 168 13.90 3.08 22.57
N ARG A 169 13.13 3.90 21.84
CA ARG A 169 11.66 3.92 21.88
C ARG A 169 11.11 3.86 20.46
N CYS A 170 9.97 3.20 20.30
CA CYS A 170 9.32 3.05 19.00
C CYS A 170 8.95 4.41 18.37
N ALA A 171 8.51 5.39 19.18
CA ALA A 171 8.18 6.73 18.69
C ALA A 171 9.40 7.45 18.11
N ASP A 172 10.56 7.38 18.77
CA ASP A 172 11.80 8.00 18.30
C ASP A 172 12.33 7.32 17.02
N ALA A 173 12.14 6.00 16.92
CA ALA A 173 12.48 5.23 15.72
C ALA A 173 11.60 5.63 14.54
N LEU A 174 10.27 5.72 14.76
CA LEU A 174 9.33 6.18 13.75
C LEU A 174 9.66 7.60 13.29
N ASP A 175 9.90 8.54 14.21
CA ASP A 175 10.26 9.93 13.87
C ASP A 175 11.57 10.02 13.07
N ALA A 176 12.55 9.17 13.36
CA ALA A 176 13.80 9.09 12.60
C ALA A 176 13.55 8.57 11.18
N THR A 177 12.76 7.49 11.07
CA THR A 177 12.40 6.89 9.78
C THR A 177 11.55 7.85 8.93
N THR A 178 10.56 8.53 9.51
CA THR A 178 9.71 9.50 8.80
C THR A 178 10.51 10.68 8.26
N ARG A 179 11.56 11.13 8.98
CA ARG A 179 12.47 12.16 8.47
C ARG A 179 13.26 11.68 7.25
N ALA A 180 13.77 10.45 7.28
CA ALA A 180 14.48 9.88 6.13
C ALA A 180 13.56 9.74 4.91
N TRP A 181 12.30 9.35 5.13
CA TRP A 181 11.29 9.29 4.06
C TRP A 181 10.98 10.65 3.44
N ALA A 182 10.94 11.72 4.24
CA ALA A 182 10.73 13.06 3.72
C ALA A 182 11.84 13.48 2.74
N ASP A 183 13.09 13.06 2.99
CA ASP A 183 14.22 13.28 2.08
C ASP A 183 14.05 12.49 0.75
N GLU A 184 13.30 11.39 0.77
CA GLU A 184 12.91 10.60 -0.40
C GLU A 184 11.61 11.09 -1.06
N GLY A 185 10.98 12.15 -0.52
CA GLY A 185 9.69 12.67 -1.00
C GLY A 185 8.48 11.84 -0.61
N LEU A 186 8.62 10.92 0.34
CA LEU A 186 7.55 10.09 0.89
C LEU A 186 6.91 10.79 2.10
N VAL A 187 5.60 10.59 2.29
CA VAL A 187 4.84 11.21 3.38
C VAL A 187 4.15 10.12 4.21
N PHE A 188 4.36 10.16 5.52
CA PHE A 188 3.57 9.38 6.47
C PHE A 188 2.19 10.03 6.62
N ARG A 189 1.14 9.29 6.31
CA ARG A 189 -0.25 9.72 6.46
C ARG A 189 -0.91 9.02 7.63
#